data_AF-A0A0D6P4J0-F1
#
_entry.id   AF-A0A0D6P4J0-F1
#
_cell.length_a   1.000
_cell.length_b   1.000
_cell.length_c   1.000
_cell.angle_alpha   90.00
_cell.angle_beta   90.00
_cell.angle_gamma   90.00
#
_symmetry.space_group_name_H-M   'P 1'
#
loop_
_entity.id
_entity.type
_entity.pdbx_description
1 polymer ?
#
loop_
_entity_poly.entity_id
_entity_poly.type
_entity_poly.pdbx_seq_one_letter_code
_entity_poly.pdbx_strand_id
1 'polypeptide(L)'
;MGSFSIWHWMVVLLVVLLLFGSGKVSNLMGDFAKGIKSFKKNMADDGDVSMEASADKPTSTISGPGVQPGSQTTQTSAVHHS
;
A
#
# COMPACT_ATOMS: atom_id res chain seq x y z
N MET A 1 -33.98 18.36 -20.16
CA MET A 1 -33.17 18.85 -19.03
C MET A 1 -32.27 17.71 -18.52
N GLY A 2 -31.33 17.25 -19.35
CA GLY A 2 -30.43 16.12 -19.05
C GLY A 2 -29.07 16.61 -18.57
N SER A 3 -29.09 17.39 -17.49
CA SER A 3 -28.16 18.49 -17.26
C SER A 3 -26.69 18.13 -17.10
N PHE A 4 -26.31 16.88 -16.86
CA PHE A 4 -24.89 16.54 -16.65
C PHE A 4 -24.59 15.14 -17.16
N SER A 5 -24.47 15.05 -18.50
CA SER A 5 -24.00 13.88 -19.24
C SER A 5 -22.82 13.20 -18.52
N ILE A 6 -22.72 11.87 -18.60
CA ILE A 6 -21.65 11.04 -17.99
C ILE A 6 -20.24 11.63 -18.23
N TRP A 7 -20.10 12.34 -19.35
CA TRP A 7 -18.90 13.05 -19.78
C TRP A 7 -18.45 14.15 -18.80
N HIS A 8 -19.39 14.88 -18.18
CA HIS A 8 -19.08 15.90 -17.19
C HIS A 8 -18.43 15.28 -15.94
N TRP A 9 -18.97 14.16 -15.47
CA TRP A 9 -18.45 13.45 -14.30
C TRP A 9 -17.01 12.92 -14.52
N MET A 10 -16.66 12.51 -15.74
CA MET A 10 -15.28 12.15 -16.10
C MET A 10 -14.31 13.33 -16.02
N VAL A 11 -14.73 14.49 -16.51
CA VAL A 11 -13.90 15.72 -16.45
C VAL A 11 -13.72 16.19 -15.00
N VAL A 12 -14.78 16.14 -14.18
CA VAL A 12 -14.69 16.52 -12.77
C VAL A 12 -13.75 15.59 -12.00
N LEU A 13 -13.85 14.28 -12.22
CA LEU A 13 -12.93 13.30 -11.60
C LEU A 13 -11.47 13.59 -11.93
N LEU A 14 -11.18 13.92 -13.20
CA LEU A 14 -9.84 14.28 -13.64
C LEU A 14 -9.32 15.53 -12.90
N VAL A 15 -10.14 16.58 -12.82
CA VAL A 15 -9.75 17.85 -12.16
C VAL A 15 -9.53 17.64 -10.66
N VAL A 16 -10.38 16.86 -10.00
CA VAL A 16 -10.22 16.54 -8.57
C VAL A 16 -8.94 15.75 -8.32
N LEU A 17 -8.60 14.77 -9.16
CA LEU A 17 -7.32 14.04 -9.04
C LEU A 17 -6.10 14.96 -9.25
N LEU A 18 -6.18 15.95 -10.14
CA LEU A 18 -5.11 16.93 -10.31
C LEU A 18 -4.98 17.89 -9.12
N LEU A 19 -6.09 18.37 -8.56
CA LEU A 19 -6.08 19.29 -7.41
C LEU A 19 -5.61 18.61 -6.12
N PHE A 20 -6.08 17.39 -5.88
CA PHE A 20 -5.74 16.64 -4.66
C PHE A 20 -4.45 15.82 -4.81
N GLY A 21 -4.02 15.55 -6.05
CA GLY A 21 -2.88 14.70 -6.38
C GLY A 21 -3.17 13.21 -6.16
N SER A 22 -2.44 12.35 -6.89
CA SER A 22 -2.59 10.89 -6.79
C SER A 22 -2.25 10.33 -5.41
N GLY A 23 -1.30 10.92 -4.68
CA GLY A 23 -0.87 10.45 -3.37
C GLY A 23 -1.96 10.51 -2.29
N LYS A 24 -2.74 11.61 -2.25
CA LYS A 24 -3.79 11.81 -1.24
C LYS A 24 -5.04 11.00 -1.55
N VAL A 25 -5.43 10.94 -2.82
CA VAL A 25 -6.56 10.12 -3.30
C VAL A 25 -6.25 8.63 -3.13
N SER A 26 -5.04 8.16 -3.44
CA SER A 26 -4.68 6.74 -3.30
C SER A 26 -4.67 6.26 -1.84
N ASN A 27 -4.19 7.09 -0.91
CA ASN A 27 -4.15 6.74 0.51
C ASN A 27 -5.59 6.68 1.09
N LEU A 28 -6.40 7.71 0.80
CA LEU A 28 -7.80 7.76 1.23
C LEU A 28 -8.67 6.67 0.58
N MET A 29 -8.46 6.41 -0.72
CA MET A 29 -9.17 5.34 -1.44
C MET A 29 -8.79 3.96 -0.90
N GLY A 30 -7.54 3.76 -0.45
CA GLY A 30 -7.10 2.51 0.17
C GLY A 30 -7.85 2.21 1.47
N ASP A 31 -7.93 3.18 2.38
CA ASP A 31 -8.70 3.06 3.63
C ASP A 31 -10.20 2.88 3.36
N PHE A 32 -10.74 3.65 2.41
CA PHE A 32 -12.15 3.56 2.04
C PHE A 32 -12.50 2.20 1.41
N ALA A 33 -11.64 1.69 0.52
CA ALA A 33 -11.79 0.37 -0.09
C ALA A 33 -11.68 -0.76 0.95
N LYS A 34 -10.80 -0.63 1.95
CA LYS A 34 -10.67 -1.61 3.04
C LYS A 34 -11.93 -1.64 3.92
N GLY A 35 -12.52 -0.47 4.20
CA GLY A 35 -13.80 -0.35 4.91
C GLY A 35 -14.97 -1.00 4.16
N ILE A 36 -15.13 -0.67 2.87
CA ILE A 36 -16.19 -1.25 2.03
C ILE A 36 -15.96 -2.75 1.79
N LYS A 37 -14.72 -3.21 1.60
CA LYS A 37 -14.40 -4.64 1.45
C LYS A 37 -14.71 -5.42 2.72
N SER A 38 -14.44 -4.86 3.89
CA SER A 38 -14.76 -5.47 5.18
C SER A 38 -16.28 -5.55 5.37
N PHE A 39 -17.02 -4.51 5.01
CA PHE A 39 -18.48 -4.51 5.04
C PHE A 39 -19.09 -5.55 4.09
N LYS A 40 -18.60 -5.60 2.85
CA LYS A 40 -18.98 -6.61 1.85
C LYS A 40 -18.67 -8.03 2.33
N LYS A 41 -17.47 -8.24 2.88
CA LYS A 41 -17.03 -9.55 3.38
C LYS A 41 -17.88 -9.99 4.57
N ASN A 42 -18.20 -9.09 5.49
CA ASN A 42 -19.05 -9.41 6.65
C ASN A 42 -20.50 -9.70 6.24
N MET A 43 -20.99 -9.05 5.18
CA MET A 43 -22.33 -9.32 4.62
C MET A 43 -22.37 -10.55 3.67
N ALA A 44 -21.23 -10.96 3.12
CA ALA A 44 -21.08 -12.15 2.28
C ALA A 44 -20.66 -13.41 3.06
N ASP A 45 -20.22 -13.26 4.31
CA ASP A 45 -19.85 -14.35 5.25
C ASP A 45 -21.06 -15.23 5.61
N ASP A 46 -22.29 -14.73 5.44
CA ASP A 46 -23.53 -15.51 5.51
C ASP A 46 -23.72 -16.48 4.31
N GLY A 47 -22.84 -16.45 3.29
CA GLY A 47 -23.07 -17.12 2.00
C GLY A 47 -21.96 -17.99 1.42
N ASP A 48 -20.67 -17.61 1.46
CA ASP A 48 -19.58 -18.44 0.90
C ASP A 48 -18.19 -17.90 1.29
N VAL A 49 -17.37 -18.77 1.88
CA VAL A 49 -16.01 -18.46 2.34
C VAL A 49 -14.99 -18.59 1.19
N SER A 50 -14.94 -17.61 0.29
CA SER A 50 -13.76 -17.45 -0.56
C SER A 50 -13.64 -16.05 -1.16
N MET A 51 -12.81 -15.21 -0.54
CA MET A 51 -12.02 -14.19 -1.24
C MET A 51 -10.98 -13.62 -0.28
N GLU A 52 -10.02 -14.48 0.03
CA GLU A 52 -8.67 -14.06 0.39
C GLU A 52 -8.09 -13.33 -0.83
N ALA A 53 -8.12 -12.01 -0.83
CA ALA A 53 -7.38 -11.21 -1.79
C ALA A 53 -6.65 -10.10 -1.03
N SER A 54 -5.49 -10.53 -0.55
CA SER A 54 -4.26 -9.78 -0.35
C SER A 54 -4.30 -8.37 -0.93
N ALA A 55 -4.32 -7.37 -0.04
CA ALA A 55 -3.82 -6.03 -0.33
C ALA A 55 -2.64 -5.73 0.61
N ASP A 56 -1.84 -6.75 0.91
CA ASP A 56 -0.58 -6.61 1.65
C ASP A 56 0.49 -7.43 0.92
N LYS A 57 1.03 -6.83 -0.15
CA LYS A 57 2.41 -7.08 -0.55
C LYS A 57 3.05 -5.72 -0.79
N PRO A 58 3.77 -5.16 0.19
CA PRO A 58 4.79 -4.19 -0.13
C PRO A 58 5.84 -4.93 -0.98
N THR A 59 5.75 -4.78 -2.29
CA THR A 59 6.88 -5.01 -3.20
C THR A 59 7.92 -3.95 -2.83
N SER A 60 8.85 -4.32 -1.96
CA SER A 60 10.07 -3.56 -1.66
C SER A 60 11.12 -4.51 -1.09
N THR A 61 11.52 -5.52 -1.85
CA THR A 61 12.87 -6.12 -1.77
C THR A 61 13.18 -6.80 -3.09
N ILE A 62 13.38 -6.00 -4.14
CA ILE A 62 14.40 -6.32 -5.15
C ILE A 62 15.57 -5.38 -4.82
N SER A 63 16.55 -5.90 -4.11
CA SER A 63 17.91 -5.35 -4.02
C SER A 63 18.79 -6.57 -3.90
N GLY A 64 19.55 -6.83 -4.97
CA GLY A 64 20.17 -8.12 -5.26
C GLY A 64 21.28 -8.54 -4.30
N PRO A 65 21.91 -9.70 -4.56
CA PRO A 65 23.07 -10.17 -3.82
C PRO A 65 24.27 -9.26 -4.12
N GLY A 66 24.39 -8.17 -3.35
CA GLY A 66 25.46 -7.20 -3.41
C GLY A 66 26.20 -7.17 -2.08
N VAL A 67 27.25 -7.99 -1.99
CA VAL A 67 28.49 -7.78 -1.22
C VAL A 67 28.41 -6.71 -0.12
N GLN A 68 28.25 -7.14 1.14
CA GLN A 68 28.37 -6.26 2.30
C GLN A 68 29.86 -5.93 2.53
N PRO A 69 30.29 -4.67 2.38
CA PRO A 69 31.67 -4.26 2.68
C PRO A 69 31.81 -4.01 4.17
N GLY A 70 32.79 -4.66 4.78
CA GLY A 70 33.58 -4.18 5.92
C GLY A 70 32.85 -3.48 7.07
N SER A 71 32.58 -4.24 8.14
CA SER A 71 32.50 -3.69 9.49
C SER A 71 32.85 -4.78 10.52
N GLN A 72 34.13 -5.17 10.56
CA GLN A 72 34.75 -5.79 11.73
C GLN A 72 35.89 -4.89 12.17
N THR A 73 35.59 -3.97 13.07
CA THR A 73 36.60 -3.26 13.85
C THR A 73 36.04 -3.08 15.24
N THR A 74 36.90 -3.40 16.21
CA THR A 74 36.79 -3.14 17.66
C THR A 74 36.03 -4.15 18.51
N GLN A 75 36.73 -5.23 18.89
CA GLN A 75 36.76 -5.59 20.31
C GLN A 75 38.20 -5.91 20.73
N THR A 76 38.93 -4.83 21.01
CA THR A 76 40.09 -4.86 21.89
C THR A 76 39.57 -5.04 23.32
N SER A 77 39.53 -6.27 23.81
CA SER A 77 39.56 -6.54 25.24
C SER A 77 40.80 -7.36 25.52
N ALA A 78 41.85 -6.63 25.84
CA ALA A 78 43.02 -7.11 26.54
C ALA A 78 42.60 -7.96 27.75
N VAL A 79 43.17 -9.15 27.88
CA VAL A 79 44.13 -9.44 28.96
C VAL A 79 44.89 -10.71 28.55
N HIS A 80 46.17 -10.48 28.38
CA HIS A 80 47.27 -11.39 28.15
C HIS A 80 47.84 -11.77 29.53
N HIS A 81 48.52 -12.93 29.61
CA HIS A 81 49.45 -13.40 30.64
C HIS A 81 48.97 -14.47 31.65
N SER A 82 49.39 -15.70 31.34
CA SER A 82 50.09 -16.71 32.18
C SER A 82 49.46 -18.09 32.12
#